data_AF-A0A7W9KHE6-F1
#
_entry.id   AF-A0A7W9KHE6-F1
#
_cell.length_a   1.000
_cell.length_b   1.000
_cell.length_c   1.000
_cell.angle_alpha   90.00
_cell.angle_beta   90.00
_cell.angle_gamma   90.00
#
_symmetry.space_group_name_H-M   'P 1'
#
loop_
_entity.id
_entity.type
_entity.pdbx_description
1 polymer ?
#
loop_
_entity_poly.entity_id
_entity_poly.type
_entity_poly.pdbx_seq_one_letter_code
_entity_poly.pdbx_strand_id
1 'polypeptide(L)'
;MTGTGLTVRAVEQLTSRRGANGMCDGMSFSEHNTVLYSPTDSRRENFTLLHEYGHILVLQDEEAVNWVADQDEPAIELEKLCDEIAAMLLVPDEVLNTIVGKGPITGQHLLELFKTTEASQIVCAIALARRLTCTGAVVITDRATQKVVHARLVDRPAVYPSSGQGVPSDHPLVRLQPGQQLVRKSFWSTPWGTRNTFYLNAAASPKRTYAVLAELDLWNVDKLHLTGPEHQRTDRPRTTFTCRCGFTGATTGFPCPDCGKPFCPRCGRCDCQRRQSLTGTCKECFAQSPKNDLQDGICSNCR
;
A
#
# COMPACT_ATOMS: atom_id res chain seq x y z
N MET A 1 -0.53 21.98 -31.20
CA MET A 1 0.15 20.76 -30.76
C MET A 1 -0.16 19.69 -31.78
N THR A 2 0.80 19.34 -32.64
CA THR A 2 0.65 18.27 -33.63
C THR A 2 0.50 16.94 -32.89
N GLY A 3 -0.69 16.36 -33.02
CA GLY A 3 -1.20 15.28 -32.19
C GLY A 3 -0.50 13.95 -32.41
N THR A 4 -0.27 13.25 -31.31
CA THR A 4 0.27 11.89 -31.20
C THR A 4 -0.58 10.81 -31.87
N GLY A 5 -1.64 11.17 -32.61
CA GLY A 5 -2.65 10.23 -33.10
C GLY A 5 -3.43 9.52 -31.98
N LEU A 6 -3.27 9.97 -30.72
CA LEU A 6 -3.93 9.36 -29.55
C LEU A 6 -5.43 9.64 -29.59
N THR A 7 -6.22 8.57 -29.60
CA THR A 7 -7.68 8.61 -29.49
C THR A 7 -8.08 8.32 -28.05
N VAL A 8 -8.71 9.27 -27.37
CA VAL A 8 -9.19 9.10 -25.99
C VAL A 8 -10.71 9.05 -26.00
N ARG A 9 -11.32 8.02 -25.39
CA ARG A 9 -12.78 7.87 -25.32
C ARG A 9 -13.26 7.48 -23.92
N ALA A 10 -14.24 8.24 -23.43
CA ALA A 10 -14.97 7.86 -22.23
C ALA A 10 -15.92 6.69 -22.55
N VAL A 11 -15.95 5.67 -21.69
CA VAL A 11 -16.83 4.50 -21.80
C VAL A 11 -17.45 4.22 -20.44
N GLU A 12 -18.70 4.63 -20.24
CA GLU A 12 -19.44 4.49 -18.97
C GLU A 12 -19.58 3.01 -18.53
N GLN A 13 -19.54 2.07 -19.47
CA GLN A 13 -19.72 0.64 -19.25
C GLN A 13 -18.48 -0.08 -18.66
N LEU A 14 -17.32 0.60 -18.62
CA LEU A 14 -16.11 0.09 -17.94
C LEU A 14 -16.26 0.01 -16.41
N THR A 15 -17.30 0.62 -15.85
CA THR A 15 -17.66 0.53 -14.42
C THR A 15 -18.04 -0.90 -13.96
N SER A 16 -18.15 -1.87 -14.88
CA SER A 16 -18.49 -3.27 -14.59
C SER A 16 -17.26 -4.07 -14.10
N ARG A 17 -17.23 -4.33 -12.79
CA ARG A 17 -16.23 -5.14 -12.07
C ARG A 17 -15.92 -6.47 -12.79
N ARG A 18 -14.67 -6.66 -13.22
CA ARG A 18 -14.07 -8.01 -13.31
C ARG A 18 -13.31 -8.33 -12.01
N GLY A 19 -13.45 -9.56 -11.54
CA GLY A 19 -12.93 -10.01 -10.25
C GLY A 19 -11.40 -10.16 -10.22
N ALA A 20 -10.87 -10.01 -9.01
CA ALA A 20 -9.46 -10.02 -8.59
C ALA A 20 -8.67 -8.71 -8.85
N ASN A 21 -8.55 -7.89 -7.79
CA ASN A 21 -7.49 -6.90 -7.57
C ASN A 21 -7.45 -5.56 -8.35
N GLY A 22 -8.58 -5.00 -8.79
CA GLY A 22 -8.61 -3.60 -9.20
C GLY A 22 -9.94 -3.21 -9.85
N MET A 23 -10.42 -1.98 -9.62
CA MET A 23 -11.37 -1.38 -10.55
C MET A 23 -10.50 -0.91 -11.72
N CYS A 24 -10.56 -1.59 -12.87
CA CYS A 24 -9.97 -1.07 -14.11
C CYS A 24 -10.81 0.13 -14.51
N ASP A 25 -10.38 1.32 -14.11
CA ASP A 25 -11.00 2.57 -14.52
C ASP A 25 -10.60 2.94 -15.96
N GLY A 26 -9.69 2.17 -16.59
CA GLY A 26 -9.19 2.41 -17.94
C GLY A 26 -8.74 1.13 -18.66
N MET A 27 -8.53 1.25 -19.97
CA MET A 27 -7.93 0.26 -20.86
C MET A 27 -7.22 0.96 -22.02
N SER A 28 -6.11 0.40 -22.49
CA SER A 28 -5.33 0.90 -23.63
C SER A 28 -5.22 -0.12 -24.77
N PHE A 29 -5.14 0.39 -26.01
CA PHE A 29 -4.91 -0.39 -27.23
C PHE A 29 -3.77 0.28 -28.01
N SER A 30 -2.56 -0.28 -27.89
CA SER A 30 -1.35 0.27 -28.50
C SER A 30 -1.40 0.28 -30.03
N GLU A 31 -1.93 -0.78 -30.65
CA GLU A 31 -2.09 -0.90 -32.12
C GLU A 31 -2.93 0.23 -32.74
N HIS A 32 -3.77 0.88 -31.94
CA HIS A 32 -4.69 1.94 -32.38
C HIS A 32 -4.46 3.27 -31.67
N ASN A 33 -3.39 3.38 -30.87
CA ASN A 33 -3.15 4.53 -30.00
C ASN A 33 -4.43 4.99 -29.28
N THR A 34 -5.19 4.05 -28.71
CA THR A 34 -6.50 4.34 -28.14
C THR A 34 -6.52 4.08 -26.64
N VAL A 35 -7.00 5.06 -25.87
CA VAL A 35 -7.27 4.93 -24.43
C VAL A 35 -8.77 5.02 -24.20
N LEU A 36 -9.32 4.02 -23.51
CA LEU A 36 -10.68 4.02 -22.99
C LEU A 36 -10.63 4.25 -21.49
N TYR A 37 -11.53 5.06 -20.95
CA TYR A 37 -11.61 5.28 -19.51
C TYR A 37 -13.04 5.42 -19.03
N SER A 38 -13.27 5.06 -17.77
CA SER A 38 -14.51 5.36 -17.07
C SER A 38 -14.44 6.80 -16.56
N PRO A 39 -15.33 7.70 -17.02
CA PRO A 39 -15.32 9.09 -16.55
C PRO A 39 -15.65 9.16 -15.06
N THR A 40 -14.94 10.04 -14.34
CA THR A 40 -15.18 10.32 -12.91
C THR A 40 -15.00 11.81 -12.64
N ASP A 41 -15.78 12.39 -11.73
CA ASP A 41 -15.61 13.78 -11.29
C ASP A 41 -14.39 13.97 -10.36
N SER A 42 -13.30 13.22 -10.60
CA SER A 42 -12.16 13.16 -9.70
C SER A 42 -10.84 13.25 -10.43
N ARG A 43 -9.83 13.81 -9.76
CA ARG A 43 -8.42 13.82 -10.22
C ARG A 43 -7.82 12.43 -10.47
N ARG A 44 -8.55 11.35 -10.13
CA ARG A 44 -8.18 9.98 -10.46
C ARG A 44 -8.30 9.71 -11.95
N GLU A 45 -9.21 10.38 -12.64
CA GLU A 45 -9.36 10.26 -14.10
C GLU A 45 -8.08 10.61 -14.84
N ASN A 46 -7.45 11.73 -14.48
CA ASN A 46 -6.17 12.16 -15.05
C ASN A 46 -5.08 11.09 -14.89
N PHE A 47 -5.05 10.42 -13.72
CA PHE A 47 -4.09 9.35 -13.47
C PHE A 47 -4.38 8.13 -14.34
N THR A 48 -5.63 7.69 -14.39
CA THR A 48 -6.04 6.56 -15.21
C THR A 48 -5.70 6.78 -16.67
N LEU A 49 -6.03 7.96 -17.23
CA LEU A 49 -5.71 8.31 -18.61
C LEU A 49 -4.21 8.22 -18.90
N LEU A 50 -3.37 8.76 -18.00
CA LEU A 50 -1.94 8.80 -18.19
C LEU A 50 -1.25 7.47 -17.88
N HIS A 51 -1.81 6.65 -17.00
CA HIS A 51 -1.37 5.28 -16.75
C HIS A 51 -1.58 4.43 -18.01
N GLU A 52 -2.78 4.50 -18.62
CA GLU A 52 -3.07 3.82 -19.89
C GLU A 52 -2.24 4.35 -21.05
N TYR A 53 -1.97 5.66 -21.08
CA TYR A 53 -1.02 6.23 -22.04
C TYR A 53 0.40 5.71 -21.80
N GLY A 54 0.80 5.51 -20.54
CA GLY A 54 2.05 4.86 -20.15
C GLY A 54 2.20 3.47 -20.77
N HIS A 55 1.14 2.65 -20.75
CA HIS A 55 1.16 1.35 -21.43
C HIS A 55 1.45 1.46 -22.92
N ILE A 56 0.84 2.44 -23.61
CA ILE A 56 1.08 2.68 -25.04
C ILE A 56 2.54 3.07 -25.27
N LEU A 57 3.07 4.00 -24.46
CA LEU A 57 4.45 4.45 -24.55
C LEU A 57 5.44 3.31 -24.34
N VAL A 58 5.25 2.49 -23.31
CA VAL A 58 6.13 1.35 -23.02
C VAL A 58 6.11 0.35 -24.16
N LEU A 59 4.94 0.03 -24.71
CA LEU A 59 4.82 -0.93 -25.83
C LEU A 59 5.40 -0.42 -27.15
N GLN A 60 5.65 0.89 -27.28
CA GLN A 60 6.27 1.51 -28.45
C GLN A 60 7.80 1.65 -28.32
N ASP A 61 8.34 1.42 -27.13
CA ASP A 61 9.76 1.53 -26.84
C ASP A 61 10.36 0.13 -26.66
N GLU A 62 11.15 -0.31 -27.64
CA GLU A 62 11.76 -1.65 -27.64
C GLU A 62 12.69 -1.88 -26.44
N GLU A 63 13.40 -0.85 -25.99
CA GLU A 63 14.29 -0.94 -24.83
C GLU A 63 13.47 -1.12 -23.54
N ALA A 64 12.38 -0.36 -23.40
CA ALA A 64 11.47 -0.51 -22.26
C ALA A 64 10.79 -1.89 -22.23
N VAL A 65 10.32 -2.40 -23.38
CA VAL A 65 9.72 -3.75 -23.47
C VAL A 65 10.71 -4.83 -23.06
N ASN A 66 11.93 -4.77 -23.60
CA ASN A 66 12.98 -5.73 -23.28
C ASN A 66 13.35 -5.67 -21.79
N TRP A 67 13.51 -4.46 -21.24
CA TRP A 67 13.78 -4.28 -19.82
C TRP A 67 12.68 -4.87 -18.93
N VAL A 68 11.41 -4.65 -19.26
CA VAL A 68 10.27 -5.22 -18.52
C VAL A 68 10.26 -6.75 -18.60
N ALA A 69 10.56 -7.31 -19.77
CA ALA A 69 10.58 -8.76 -19.99
C ALA A 69 11.66 -9.48 -19.16
N ASP A 70 12.77 -8.80 -18.87
CA ASP A 70 13.90 -9.32 -18.08
C ASP A 70 13.66 -9.28 -16.55
N GLN A 71 12.54 -8.71 -16.08
CA GLN A 71 12.24 -8.62 -14.64
C GLN A 71 11.70 -9.94 -14.07
N ASP A 72 11.88 -10.16 -12.76
CA ASP A 72 11.33 -11.34 -12.06
C ASP A 72 9.79 -11.40 -12.09
N GLU A 73 9.13 -10.23 -12.10
CA GLU A 73 7.68 -10.10 -12.14
C GLU A 73 7.26 -9.08 -13.23
N PRO A 74 7.38 -9.39 -14.54
CA PRO A 74 7.23 -8.42 -15.63
C PRO A 74 5.92 -7.64 -15.60
N ALA A 75 4.80 -8.32 -15.32
CA ALA A 75 3.50 -7.68 -15.22
C ALA A 75 3.44 -6.64 -14.08
N ILE A 76 4.07 -6.90 -12.94
CA ILE A 76 4.07 -5.95 -11.80
C ILE A 76 4.99 -4.77 -12.10
N GLU A 77 6.13 -5.00 -12.75
CA GLU A 77 7.05 -3.93 -13.11
C GLU A 77 6.51 -3.04 -14.23
N LEU A 78 5.75 -3.60 -15.19
CA LEU A 78 5.03 -2.82 -16.21
C LEU A 78 4.05 -1.83 -15.57
N GLU A 79 3.21 -2.29 -14.65
CA GLU A 79 2.24 -1.45 -13.94
C GLU A 79 2.93 -0.33 -13.16
N LYS A 80 4.05 -0.64 -12.49
CA LYS A 80 4.84 0.36 -11.76
C LYS A 80 5.49 1.39 -12.70
N LEU A 81 5.98 0.96 -13.85
CA LEU A 81 6.56 1.85 -14.84
C LEU A 81 5.49 2.80 -15.40
N CYS A 82 4.28 2.28 -15.67
CA CYS A 82 3.14 3.09 -16.10
C CYS A 82 2.70 4.09 -15.01
N ASP A 83 2.65 3.65 -13.74
CA ASP A 83 2.41 4.53 -12.58
C ASP A 83 3.45 5.65 -12.48
N GLU A 84 4.73 5.34 -12.73
CA GLU A 84 5.82 6.31 -12.70
C GLU A 84 5.74 7.32 -13.84
N ILE A 85 5.48 6.86 -15.06
CA ILE A 85 5.25 7.72 -16.23
C ILE A 85 4.08 8.68 -15.97
N ALA A 86 2.95 8.16 -15.50
CA ALA A 86 1.78 8.97 -15.18
C ALA A 86 2.10 10.01 -14.08
N ALA A 87 2.86 9.62 -13.06
CA ALA A 87 3.28 10.53 -12.00
C ALA A 87 4.24 11.62 -12.48
N MET A 88 5.17 11.31 -13.37
CA MET A 88 6.08 12.30 -13.97
C MET A 88 5.34 13.33 -14.82
N LEU A 89 4.30 12.90 -15.54
CA LEU A 89 3.49 13.80 -16.37
C LEU A 89 2.59 14.72 -15.53
N LEU A 90 2.00 14.21 -14.43
CA LEU A 90 1.11 14.99 -13.56
C LEU A 90 1.82 15.84 -12.51
N VAL A 91 3.03 15.42 -12.12
CA VAL A 91 3.86 16.10 -11.14
C VAL A 91 5.27 16.25 -11.74
N PRO A 92 5.46 17.24 -12.63
CA PRO A 92 6.75 17.49 -13.26
C PRO A 92 7.84 17.80 -12.23
N ASP A 93 9.08 17.47 -12.58
CA ASP A 93 10.22 17.61 -11.67
C ASP A 93 10.44 19.08 -11.27
N GLU A 94 10.08 20.06 -12.09
CA GLU A 94 10.14 21.48 -11.75
C GLU A 94 9.22 21.82 -10.57
N VAL A 95 7.99 21.30 -10.58
CA VAL A 95 7.00 21.49 -9.50
C VAL A 95 7.48 20.77 -8.24
N LEU A 96 7.95 19.53 -8.40
CA LEU A 96 8.47 18.73 -7.29
C LEU A 96 9.68 19.41 -6.63
N ASN A 97 10.63 19.92 -7.42
CA ASN A 97 11.80 20.64 -6.94
C ASN A 97 11.44 21.97 -6.29
N THR A 98 10.42 22.68 -6.80
CA THR A 98 9.94 23.94 -6.20
C THR A 98 9.36 23.70 -4.81
N ILE A 99 8.59 22.62 -4.62
CA ILE A 99 7.93 22.32 -3.34
C ILE A 99 8.90 21.69 -2.35
N VAL A 100 9.69 20.69 -2.76
CA VAL A 100 10.59 19.95 -1.86
C VAL A 100 11.90 20.71 -1.60
N GLY A 101 12.38 21.46 -2.58
CA GLY A 101 13.70 22.10 -2.54
C GLY A 101 14.84 21.09 -2.42
N LYS A 102 15.87 21.47 -1.66
CA LYS A 102 17.08 20.65 -1.42
C LYS A 102 16.99 19.80 -0.14
N GLY A 103 15.92 19.96 0.64
CA GLY A 103 15.75 19.28 1.92
C GLY A 103 15.19 17.85 1.78
N PRO A 104 15.12 17.10 2.89
CA PRO A 104 14.46 15.79 2.90
C PRO A 104 12.97 15.95 2.61
N ILE A 105 12.37 14.93 1.99
CA ILE A 105 10.92 14.92 1.76
C ILE A 105 10.14 14.85 3.08
N THR A 106 8.92 15.37 3.10
CA THR A 106 8.05 15.40 4.28
C THR A 106 6.62 15.02 3.90
N GLY A 107 5.82 14.61 4.89
CA GLY A 107 4.37 14.42 4.68
C GLY A 107 3.67 15.71 4.25
N GLN A 108 4.20 16.86 4.66
CA GLN A 108 3.69 18.17 4.30
C GLN A 108 3.87 18.47 2.80
N HIS A 109 5.01 18.08 2.21
CA HIS A 109 5.23 18.23 0.76
C HIS A 109 4.17 17.48 -0.07
N LEU A 110 3.72 16.29 0.37
CA LEU A 110 2.64 15.56 -0.33
C LEU A 110 1.33 16.37 -0.32
N LEU A 111 0.98 16.95 0.82
CA LEU A 111 -0.21 17.80 0.93
C LEU A 111 -0.10 19.03 0.03
N GLU A 112 1.07 19.64 -0.08
CA GLU A 112 1.34 20.79 -0.94
C GLU A 112 1.30 20.43 -2.42
N LEU A 113 1.89 19.30 -2.82
CA LEU A 113 1.78 18.77 -4.17
C LEU A 113 0.32 18.57 -4.56
N PHE A 114 -0.45 17.90 -3.69
CA PHE A 114 -1.87 17.69 -3.94
C PHE A 114 -2.67 19.00 -4.05
N LYS A 115 -2.29 20.06 -3.35
CA LYS A 115 -2.98 21.36 -3.47
C LYS A 115 -2.59 22.11 -4.74
N THR A 116 -1.36 21.93 -5.22
CA THR A 116 -0.76 22.74 -6.28
C THR A 116 -0.90 22.13 -7.67
N THR A 117 -1.15 20.81 -7.75
CA THR A 117 -1.32 20.10 -9.03
C THR A 117 -2.73 19.54 -9.19
N GLU A 118 -3.06 19.13 -10.41
CA GLU A 118 -4.26 18.34 -10.72
C GLU A 118 -4.06 16.84 -10.51
N ALA A 119 -2.98 16.46 -9.83
CA ALA A 119 -2.68 15.08 -9.49
C ALA A 119 -3.55 14.61 -8.32
N SER A 120 -3.88 13.31 -8.30
CA SER A 120 -4.49 12.68 -7.13
C SER A 120 -3.45 12.53 -6.00
N GLN A 121 -3.92 12.30 -4.77
CA GLN A 121 -3.01 12.08 -3.63
C GLN A 121 -2.07 10.89 -3.85
N ILE A 122 -2.57 9.83 -4.50
CA ILE A 122 -1.78 8.63 -4.81
C ILE A 122 -0.65 8.99 -5.78
N VAL A 123 -0.96 9.78 -6.80
CA VAL A 123 0.05 10.25 -7.76
C VAL A 123 1.10 11.13 -7.08
N CYS A 124 0.69 12.04 -6.19
CA CYS A 124 1.63 12.82 -5.41
C CYS A 124 2.53 11.94 -4.53
N ALA A 125 2.02 10.83 -4.00
CA ALA A 125 2.82 9.87 -3.24
C ALA A 125 3.87 9.16 -4.11
N ILE A 126 3.49 8.73 -5.32
CA ILE A 126 4.40 8.11 -6.29
C ILE A 126 5.51 9.11 -6.68
N ALA A 127 5.12 10.34 -7.05
CA ALA A 127 6.06 11.39 -7.42
C ALA A 127 7.02 11.74 -6.27
N LEU A 128 6.51 11.89 -5.04
CA LEU A 128 7.33 12.21 -3.88
C LEU A 128 8.29 11.07 -3.50
N ALA A 129 7.88 9.81 -3.68
CA ALA A 129 8.72 8.65 -3.38
C ALA A 129 9.98 8.59 -4.25
N ARG A 130 9.96 9.13 -5.49
CA ARG A 130 11.15 9.26 -6.36
C ARG A 130 12.28 10.08 -5.74
N ARG A 131 11.98 10.90 -4.72
CA ARG A 131 12.95 11.74 -4.00
C ARG A 131 13.44 11.13 -2.69
N LEU A 132 12.92 9.96 -2.31
CA LEU A 132 13.39 9.26 -1.12
C LEU A 132 14.65 8.46 -1.46
N THR A 133 15.78 8.79 -0.84
CA THR A 133 17.10 8.25 -1.18
C THR A 133 17.51 7.04 -0.34
N CYS A 134 16.56 6.43 0.38
CA CYS A 134 16.81 5.27 1.23
C CYS A 134 15.58 4.35 1.27
N THR A 135 15.77 3.13 1.77
CA THR A 135 14.65 2.22 2.05
C THR A 135 13.58 2.91 2.91
N GLY A 136 12.32 2.78 2.49
CA GLY A 136 11.22 3.44 3.18
C GLY A 136 9.90 3.39 2.43
N ALA A 137 8.99 4.27 2.81
CA ALA A 137 7.68 4.37 2.19
C ALA A 137 7.07 5.77 2.32
N VAL A 138 6.37 6.20 1.27
CA VAL A 138 5.42 7.33 1.33
C VAL A 138 4.02 6.76 1.53
N VAL A 139 3.34 7.18 2.59
CA VAL A 139 2.13 6.54 3.12
C VAL A 139 1.00 7.55 3.23
N ILE A 140 -0.17 7.17 2.75
CA ILE A 140 -1.42 7.91 2.93
C ILE A 140 -2.34 7.05 3.78
N THR A 141 -2.87 7.61 4.86
CA THR A 141 -3.86 6.95 5.70
C THR A 141 -5.15 7.75 5.76
N ASP A 142 -6.28 7.04 5.90
CA ASP A 142 -7.58 7.63 6.16
C ASP A 142 -7.77 7.79 7.67
N ARG A 143 -8.08 9.02 8.11
CA ARG A 143 -8.16 9.34 9.54
C ARG A 143 -9.45 8.85 10.21
N ALA A 144 -10.52 8.64 9.45
CA ALA A 144 -11.78 8.16 10.00
C ALA A 144 -11.73 6.64 10.23
N THR A 145 -11.19 5.91 9.26
CA THR A 145 -11.10 4.45 9.29
C THR A 145 -9.79 3.92 9.86
N GLN A 146 -8.78 4.78 10.01
CA GLN A 146 -7.42 4.43 10.46
C GLN A 146 -6.82 3.31 9.60
N LYS A 147 -7.03 3.38 8.29
CA LYS A 147 -6.48 2.43 7.31
C LYS A 147 -5.51 3.13 6.37
N VAL A 148 -4.49 2.40 5.94
CA VAL A 148 -3.61 2.79 4.83
C VAL A 148 -4.45 2.82 3.56
N VAL A 149 -4.55 3.99 2.94
CA VAL A 149 -5.18 4.18 1.63
C VAL A 149 -4.21 3.76 0.54
N HIS A 150 -2.96 4.19 0.64
CA HIS A 150 -1.90 3.87 -0.30
C HIS A 150 -0.53 3.92 0.39
N ALA A 151 0.39 3.08 -0.06
CA ALA A 151 1.78 3.11 0.34
C ALA A 151 2.67 2.88 -0.88
N ARG A 152 3.49 3.88 -1.25
CA ARG A 152 4.54 3.71 -2.25
C ARG A 152 5.84 3.39 -1.54
N LEU A 153 6.33 2.18 -1.74
CA LEU A 153 7.58 1.71 -1.17
C LEU A 153 8.78 2.17 -2.02
N VAL A 154 9.87 2.50 -1.35
CA VAL A 154 11.21 2.64 -1.95
C VAL A 154 12.06 1.57 -1.33
N ASP A 155 12.50 0.62 -2.15
CA ASP A 155 12.95 -0.71 -1.72
C ASP A 155 11.91 -1.44 -0.85
N ARG A 156 12.08 -2.75 -0.65
CA ARG A 156 11.16 -3.55 0.18
C ARG A 156 11.79 -3.81 1.56
N PRO A 157 11.49 -3.00 2.59
CA PRO A 157 11.93 -3.33 3.95
C PRO A 157 11.21 -4.57 4.45
N ALA A 158 11.67 -5.15 5.57
CA ALA A 158 11.01 -6.30 6.18
C ALA A 158 9.54 -5.97 6.49
N VAL A 159 9.28 -4.97 7.34
CA VAL A 159 7.91 -4.61 7.73
C VAL A 159 7.57 -3.25 7.15
N TYR A 160 6.46 -3.18 6.39
CA TYR A 160 6.00 -1.97 5.75
C TYR A 160 4.47 -1.84 5.77
N PRO A 161 3.94 -0.62 5.62
CA PRO A 161 2.52 -0.36 5.39
C PRO A 161 2.06 -0.92 4.05
N SER A 162 0.96 -1.69 4.07
CA SER A 162 0.28 -2.15 2.86
C SER A 162 -1.11 -1.52 2.73
N SER A 163 -1.55 -1.29 1.49
CA SER A 163 -2.88 -0.74 1.22
C SER A 163 -3.99 -1.57 1.88
N GLY A 164 -4.92 -0.91 2.56
CA GLY A 164 -6.00 -1.52 3.32
C GLY A 164 -5.62 -1.96 4.74
N GLN A 165 -4.33 -2.01 5.09
CA GLN A 165 -3.88 -2.34 6.44
C GLN A 165 -4.36 -1.29 7.45
N GLY A 166 -4.81 -1.73 8.62
CA GLY A 166 -5.04 -0.82 9.75
C GLY A 166 -3.72 -0.23 10.25
N VAL A 167 -3.71 1.07 10.52
CA VAL A 167 -2.61 1.73 11.21
C VAL A 167 -2.48 1.10 12.62
N PRO A 168 -1.29 0.66 13.06
CA PRO A 168 -1.14 0.08 14.40
C PRO A 168 -1.67 1.03 15.48
N SER A 169 -2.39 0.50 16.47
CA SER A 169 -3.15 1.32 17.44
C SER A 169 -2.29 2.23 18.31
N ASP A 170 -1.05 1.82 18.57
CA ASP A 170 -0.03 2.57 19.30
C ASP A 170 0.83 3.45 18.39
N HIS A 171 0.61 3.41 17.07
CA HIS A 171 1.35 4.24 16.12
C HIS A 171 0.96 5.73 16.26
N PRO A 172 1.92 6.67 16.26
CA PRO A 172 1.64 8.08 16.50
C PRO A 172 0.70 8.73 15.47
N LEU A 173 0.58 8.16 14.25
CA LEU A 173 -0.36 8.66 13.24
C LEU A 173 -1.83 8.57 13.68
N VAL A 174 -2.17 7.66 14.59
CA VAL A 174 -3.54 7.51 15.12
C VAL A 174 -3.97 8.75 15.90
N ARG A 175 -3.01 9.44 16.55
CA ARG A 175 -3.29 10.59 17.42
C ARG A 175 -3.03 11.94 16.77
N LEU A 176 -2.48 11.96 15.55
CA LEU A 176 -2.12 13.20 14.86
C LEU A 176 -3.37 13.98 14.45
N GLN A 177 -3.48 15.22 14.94
CA GLN A 177 -4.64 16.08 14.68
C GLN A 177 -4.49 16.87 13.37
N PRO A 178 -5.59 17.29 12.73
CA PRO A 178 -5.53 18.09 11.51
C PRO A 178 -4.72 19.37 11.73
N GLY A 179 -3.87 19.72 10.76
CA GLY A 179 -2.96 20.86 10.83
C GLY A 179 -1.67 20.58 11.62
N GLN A 180 -1.55 19.44 12.31
CA GLN A 180 -0.31 19.07 12.98
C GLN A 180 0.68 18.40 12.04
N GLN A 181 1.96 18.62 12.35
CA GLN A 181 3.08 17.89 11.79
C GLN A 181 3.81 17.13 12.90
N LEU A 182 4.50 16.06 12.51
CA LEU A 182 5.25 15.21 13.42
C LEU A 182 6.56 14.79 12.76
N VAL A 183 7.65 14.86 13.53
CA VAL A 183 8.94 14.27 13.17
C VAL A 183 9.49 13.51 14.37
N ARG A 184 9.72 12.21 14.24
CA ARG A 184 10.24 11.36 15.32
C ARG A 184 10.70 10.00 14.82
N LYS A 185 11.41 9.27 15.67
CA LYS A 185 11.57 7.82 15.54
C LYS A 185 10.24 7.14 15.90
N SER A 186 9.82 6.22 15.05
CA SER A 186 8.58 5.45 15.15
C SER A 186 8.82 4.05 14.59
N PHE A 187 7.76 3.35 14.23
CA PHE A 187 7.81 2.00 13.75
C PHE A 187 6.67 1.72 12.78
N TRP A 188 6.76 0.63 12.03
CA TRP A 188 5.57 -0.01 11.49
C TRP A 188 5.50 -1.43 12.02
N SER A 189 4.29 -1.93 12.24
CA SER A 189 4.09 -3.33 12.63
C SER A 189 3.11 -4.02 11.71
N THR A 190 3.34 -5.32 11.49
CA THR A 190 2.37 -6.18 10.83
C THR A 190 1.21 -6.48 11.78
N PRO A 191 0.04 -6.92 11.26
CA PRO A 191 -1.08 -7.34 12.12
C PRO A 191 -0.76 -8.47 13.10
N TRP A 192 0.34 -9.20 12.88
CA TRP A 192 0.85 -10.31 13.72
C TRP A 192 1.99 -9.88 14.66
N GLY A 193 2.27 -8.59 14.77
CA GLY A 193 3.14 -8.02 15.82
C GLY A 193 4.62 -7.89 15.46
N THR A 194 5.06 -8.36 14.29
CA THR A 194 6.42 -8.09 13.80
C THR A 194 6.58 -6.59 13.56
N ARG A 195 7.69 -6.01 14.02
CA ARG A 195 7.92 -4.56 14.02
C ARG A 195 9.22 -4.22 13.31
N ASN A 196 9.22 -3.16 12.52
CA ASN A 196 10.44 -2.50 12.05
C ASN A 196 10.44 -1.03 12.51
N THR A 197 11.61 -0.50 12.82
CA THR A 197 11.78 0.88 13.28
C THR A 197 12.08 1.78 12.10
N PHE A 198 11.46 2.96 12.08
CA PHE A 198 11.65 3.96 11.04
C PHE A 198 11.78 5.35 11.67
N TYR A 199 12.47 6.24 10.98
CA TYR A 199 12.26 7.67 11.14
C TYR A 199 10.98 8.04 10.41
N LEU A 200 10.12 8.82 11.08
CA LEU A 200 8.80 9.19 10.61
C LEU A 200 8.71 10.71 10.53
N ASN A 201 8.33 11.21 9.36
CA ASN A 201 7.78 12.55 9.18
C ASN A 201 6.33 12.44 8.74
N ALA A 202 5.41 13.22 9.32
CA ALA A 202 4.02 13.20 8.92
C ALA A 202 3.33 14.56 9.05
N ALA A 203 2.30 14.77 8.23
CA ALA A 203 1.39 15.91 8.30
C ALA A 203 -0.05 15.41 8.18
N ALA A 204 -0.98 16.05 8.88
CA ALA A 204 -2.39 15.67 8.86
C ALA A 204 -3.29 16.77 8.28
N SER A 205 -4.19 16.36 7.40
CA SER A 205 -5.38 17.11 6.98
C SER A 205 -6.60 16.61 7.78
N PRO A 206 -7.80 17.21 7.61
CA PRO A 206 -9.00 16.70 8.26
C PRO A 206 -9.31 15.22 7.92
N LYS A 207 -9.13 14.83 6.64
CA LYS A 207 -9.52 13.50 6.13
C LYS A 207 -8.38 12.48 6.05
N ARG A 208 -7.14 12.94 5.94
CA ARG A 208 -5.98 12.10 5.61
C ARG A 208 -4.77 12.46 6.43
N THR A 209 -3.94 11.47 6.70
CA THR A 209 -2.56 11.69 7.16
C THR A 209 -1.60 11.29 6.05
N TYR A 210 -0.58 12.11 5.85
CA TYR A 210 0.47 11.91 4.87
C TYR A 210 1.77 11.70 5.63
N ALA A 211 2.47 10.62 5.37
CA ALA A 211 3.66 10.24 6.11
C ALA A 211 4.77 9.77 5.18
N VAL A 212 6.01 10.00 5.62
CA VAL A 212 7.22 9.42 5.06
C VAL A 212 7.86 8.59 6.16
N LEU A 213 8.06 7.30 5.88
CA LEU A 213 8.85 6.38 6.68
C LEU A 213 10.21 6.19 6.00
N ALA A 214 11.29 6.36 6.74
CA ALA A 214 12.66 6.20 6.25
C ALA A 214 13.48 5.35 7.22
N GLU A 215 14.30 4.42 6.73
CA GLU A 215 15.23 3.67 7.59
C GLU A 215 16.40 4.54 8.07
N LEU A 216 16.76 5.57 7.30
CA LEU A 216 17.79 6.56 7.66
C LEU A 216 17.18 7.80 8.30
N ASP A 217 17.95 8.45 9.16
CA ASP A 217 17.54 9.68 9.84
C ASP A 217 17.69 10.91 8.95
N LEU A 218 16.73 11.09 8.04
CA LEU A 218 16.75 12.20 7.09
C LEU A 218 16.45 13.56 7.76
N TRP A 219 15.88 13.55 8.96
CA TRP A 219 15.38 14.75 9.64
C TRP A 219 16.14 15.10 10.92
N ASN A 220 17.30 14.47 11.16
CA ASN A 220 18.15 14.69 12.33
C ASN A 220 17.40 14.54 13.67
N VAL A 221 16.59 13.48 13.77
CA VAL A 221 15.83 13.14 14.97
C VAL A 221 16.76 12.69 16.10
N ASP A 222 17.67 11.77 15.79
CA ASP A 222 18.64 11.25 16.75
C ASP A 222 19.91 12.10 16.71
N LYS A 223 20.43 12.48 17.88
CA LYS A 223 21.70 13.23 17.99
C LYS A 223 22.93 12.34 17.86
N LEU A 224 22.74 11.02 17.96
CA LEU A 224 23.81 10.02 17.94
C LEU A 224 23.29 8.72 17.33
N HIS A 225 23.84 8.34 16.18
CA HIS A 225 23.45 7.14 15.43
C HIS A 225 24.41 5.98 15.78
N LEU A 226 24.20 5.35 16.93
CA LEU A 226 25.06 4.22 17.38
C LEU A 226 24.79 2.90 16.64
N THR A 227 23.63 2.79 16.01
CA THR A 227 23.15 1.60 15.30
C THR A 227 22.82 1.97 13.86
N GLY A 228 23.46 1.30 12.89
CA GLY A 228 23.07 1.40 11.48
C GLY A 228 21.68 0.82 11.21
N PRO A 229 21.11 1.04 10.01
CA PRO A 229 19.82 0.46 9.64
C PRO A 229 19.86 -1.06 9.84
N GLU A 230 18.88 -1.58 10.59
CA GLU A 230 18.74 -3.02 10.82
C GLU A 230 18.24 -3.66 9.53
N HIS A 231 19.15 -3.91 8.58
CA HIS A 231 18.84 -4.56 7.30
C HIS A 231 18.55 -6.05 7.53
N GLN A 232 17.43 -6.37 8.16
CA GLN A 232 16.85 -7.70 8.04
C GLN A 232 16.19 -7.79 6.66
N ARG A 233 16.98 -8.05 5.62
CA ARG A 233 16.44 -8.60 4.37
C ARG A 233 15.83 -9.97 4.72
N THR A 234 14.52 -10.02 4.84
CA THR A 234 13.84 -11.29 5.10
C THR A 234 13.46 -11.93 3.78
N ASP A 235 14.14 -13.02 3.40
CA ASP A 235 13.68 -14.01 2.42
C ASP A 235 12.40 -14.66 2.97
N ARG A 236 11.28 -13.94 2.86
CA ARG A 236 10.00 -14.45 3.36
C ARG A 236 9.51 -15.51 2.40
N PRO A 237 9.21 -16.72 2.88
CA PRO A 237 8.62 -17.74 2.03
C PRO A 237 7.28 -17.23 1.53
N ARG A 238 7.15 -17.18 0.20
CA ARG A 238 5.87 -16.98 -0.47
C ARG A 238 5.19 -18.34 -0.55
N THR A 239 4.00 -18.46 -0.01
CA THR A 239 3.28 -19.74 0.05
C THR A 239 1.85 -19.54 -0.41
N THR A 240 1.38 -20.45 -1.26
CA THR A 240 -0.04 -20.48 -1.64
C THR A 240 -0.81 -21.24 -0.58
N PHE A 241 -1.87 -20.65 -0.06
CA PHE A 241 -2.72 -21.34 0.91
C PHE A 241 -4.20 -20.99 0.69
N THR A 242 -5.06 -21.91 1.11
CA THR A 242 -6.52 -21.73 1.08
C THR A 242 -7.02 -21.52 2.50
N CYS A 243 -7.68 -20.38 2.73
CA CYS A 243 -8.32 -20.05 3.98
C CYS A 243 -9.79 -20.45 3.99
N ARG A 244 -10.29 -20.90 5.15
CA ARG A 244 -11.72 -21.16 5.40
C ARG A 244 -12.63 -19.92 5.27
N CYS A 245 -12.07 -18.71 5.20
CA CYS A 245 -12.84 -17.50 4.88
C CYS A 245 -13.09 -17.33 3.37
N GLY A 246 -12.76 -18.34 2.56
CA GLY A 246 -12.92 -18.30 1.10
C GLY A 246 -11.85 -17.48 0.38
N PHE A 247 -10.66 -17.33 0.97
CA PHE A 247 -9.51 -16.75 0.28
C PHE A 247 -8.61 -17.88 -0.22
N THR A 248 -8.26 -17.85 -1.50
CA THR A 248 -7.26 -18.72 -2.11
C THR A 248 -6.27 -17.83 -2.84
N GLY A 249 -4.99 -17.92 -2.49
CA GLY A 249 -3.96 -17.12 -3.13
C GLY A 249 -2.60 -17.24 -2.45
N ALA A 250 -1.61 -16.56 -3.03
CA ALA A 250 -0.30 -16.42 -2.42
C ALA A 250 -0.36 -15.48 -1.21
N THR A 251 0.38 -15.85 -0.16
CA THR A 251 0.64 -14.98 0.99
C THR A 251 2.14 -14.95 1.24
N THR A 252 2.62 -13.80 1.72
CA THR A 252 4.03 -13.56 2.02
C THR A 252 4.14 -13.21 3.49
N GLY A 253 4.84 -14.03 4.25
CA GLY A 253 5.00 -13.84 5.69
C GLY A 253 5.45 -15.10 6.40
N PHE A 254 5.99 -14.94 7.60
CA PHE A 254 6.38 -16.09 8.42
C PHE A 254 5.13 -16.84 8.91
N PRO A 255 5.19 -18.17 8.99
CA PRO A 255 4.10 -18.97 9.52
C PRO A 255 3.86 -18.65 11.00
N CYS A 256 2.63 -18.88 11.46
CA CYS A 256 2.27 -18.78 12.88
C CYS A 256 3.16 -19.72 13.71
N PRO A 257 3.80 -19.26 14.79
CA PRO A 257 4.75 -20.07 15.57
C PRO A 257 4.08 -21.31 16.16
N ASP A 258 2.80 -21.24 16.51
CA ASP A 258 2.08 -22.35 17.14
C ASP A 258 1.62 -23.45 16.17
N CYS A 259 1.24 -23.09 14.93
CA CYS A 259 0.65 -24.05 13.99
C CYS A 259 1.39 -24.20 12.66
N GLY A 260 2.48 -23.46 12.45
CA GLY A 260 3.27 -23.53 11.23
C GLY A 260 2.55 -23.06 9.96
N LYS A 261 1.34 -22.48 10.08
CA LYS A 261 0.54 -22.04 8.92
C LYS A 261 0.55 -20.53 8.75
N PRO A 262 0.47 -20.02 7.50
CA PRO A 262 0.49 -18.59 7.25
C PRO A 262 -0.81 -17.90 7.69
N PHE A 263 -0.72 -16.60 7.93
CA PHE A 263 -1.87 -15.75 8.24
C PHE A 263 -2.63 -15.41 6.96
N CYS A 264 -3.96 -15.36 7.05
CA CYS A 264 -4.77 -15.05 5.88
C CYS A 264 -4.78 -13.56 5.58
N PRO A 265 -4.43 -13.12 4.36
CA PRO A 265 -4.48 -11.71 3.97
C PRO A 265 -5.88 -11.09 4.09
N ARG A 266 -6.93 -11.90 3.87
CA ARG A 266 -8.32 -11.44 3.89
C ARG A 266 -8.88 -11.30 5.29
N CYS A 267 -8.67 -12.29 6.16
CA CYS A 267 -9.28 -12.30 7.51
C CYS A 267 -8.31 -11.98 8.64
N GLY A 268 -7.00 -11.87 8.34
CA GLY A 268 -5.95 -11.56 9.29
C GLY A 268 -5.62 -12.67 10.30
N ARG A 269 -6.31 -13.82 10.25
CA ARG A 269 -6.18 -14.89 11.26
C ARG A 269 -5.44 -16.11 10.75
N CYS A 270 -4.63 -16.73 11.62
CA CYS A 270 -4.07 -18.07 11.40
C CYS A 270 -5.08 -19.17 11.76
N ASP A 271 -4.70 -20.44 11.60
CA ASP A 271 -5.53 -21.60 11.97
C ASP A 271 -5.83 -21.65 13.48
N CYS A 272 -4.87 -21.29 14.36
CA CYS A 272 -5.06 -21.31 15.82
C CYS A 272 -6.15 -20.32 16.25
N GLN A 273 -6.02 -19.06 15.83
CA GLN A 273 -6.98 -18.01 16.13
C GLN A 273 -8.37 -18.33 15.56
N ARG A 274 -8.43 -19.01 14.41
CA ARG A 274 -9.71 -19.48 13.86
C ARG A 274 -10.33 -20.58 14.72
N ARG A 275 -9.55 -21.57 15.17
CA ARG A 275 -10.05 -22.60 16.10
C ARG A 275 -10.54 -21.99 17.40
N GLN A 276 -9.76 -21.10 18.01
CA GLN A 276 -10.15 -20.37 19.23
C GLN A 276 -11.44 -19.57 19.05
N SER A 277 -11.66 -18.95 17.89
CA SER A 277 -12.90 -18.21 17.64
C SER A 277 -14.15 -19.11 17.53
N LEU A 278 -13.94 -20.40 17.20
CA LEU A 278 -14.97 -21.42 17.05
C LEU A 278 -15.15 -22.28 18.30
N THR A 279 -14.25 -22.18 19.29
CA THR A 279 -14.36 -22.87 20.57
C THR A 279 -14.86 -21.92 21.66
N GLY A 280 -15.52 -22.49 22.65
CA GLY A 280 -15.89 -21.83 23.90
C GLY A 280 -15.49 -22.71 25.08
N THR A 281 -15.50 -22.13 26.28
CA THR A 281 -15.17 -22.86 27.50
C THR A 281 -16.45 -23.36 28.16
N CYS A 282 -16.50 -24.66 28.48
CA CYS A 282 -17.59 -25.24 29.26
C CYS A 282 -17.59 -24.65 30.69
N LYS A 283 -18.76 -24.31 31.22
CA LYS A 283 -18.92 -23.75 32.58
C LYS A 283 -18.66 -24.78 33.69
N GLU A 284 -18.85 -26.07 33.42
CA GLU A 284 -18.72 -27.15 34.41
C GLU A 284 -17.30 -27.75 34.46
N CYS A 285 -16.80 -28.24 33.33
CA CYS A 285 -15.49 -28.91 33.28
C CYS A 285 -14.34 -28.02 32.82
N PHE A 286 -14.61 -26.75 32.48
CA PHE A 286 -13.62 -25.79 31.98
C PHE A 286 -12.86 -26.22 30.70
N ALA A 287 -13.28 -27.30 30.04
CA ALA A 287 -12.69 -27.77 28.80
C ALA A 287 -13.10 -26.86 27.62
N GLN A 288 -12.21 -26.75 26.63
CA GLN A 288 -12.54 -26.10 25.36
C GLN A 288 -13.36 -27.05 24.48
N SER A 289 -14.59 -26.65 24.17
CA SER A 289 -15.48 -27.37 23.25
C SER A 289 -15.87 -26.46 22.08
N PRO A 290 -16.18 -27.02 20.89
CA PRO A 290 -16.77 -26.24 19.81
C PRO A 290 -18.02 -25.49 20.29
N LYS A 291 -18.20 -24.23 19.88
CA LYS A 291 -19.37 -23.42 20.29
C LYS A 291 -20.70 -24.08 19.97
N ASN A 292 -20.77 -24.82 18.86
CA ASN A 292 -21.97 -25.55 18.46
C ASN A 292 -22.27 -26.77 19.35
N ASP A 293 -21.31 -27.21 20.15
CA ASP A 293 -21.44 -28.31 21.10
C ASP A 293 -21.70 -27.82 22.54
N LEU A 294 -21.70 -26.49 22.74
CA LEU A 294 -22.07 -25.87 24.01
C LEU A 294 -23.54 -25.48 23.97
N GLN A 295 -24.36 -26.13 24.80
CA GLN A 295 -25.74 -25.72 25.06
C GLN A 295 -25.80 -25.05 26.43
N ASP A 296 -26.25 -23.79 26.48
CA ASP A 296 -26.25 -22.93 27.68
C ASP A 296 -24.86 -22.74 28.37
N GLY A 297 -23.80 -23.05 27.62
CA GLY A 297 -22.42 -23.01 28.11
C GLY A 297 -21.93 -24.33 28.73
N ILE A 298 -22.68 -25.43 28.57
CA ILE A 298 -22.32 -26.77 29.03
C ILE A 298 -22.04 -27.66 27.81
N CYS A 299 -20.92 -28.39 27.81
CA CYS A 299 -20.54 -29.27 26.71
C CYS A 299 -21.29 -30.61 26.76
N SER A 300 -21.31 -31.32 25.63
CA SER A 300 -21.95 -32.64 25.49
C SER A 300 -21.52 -33.67 26.53
N ASN A 301 -20.29 -33.61 27.03
CA ASN A 301 -19.76 -34.53 28.05
C ASN A 301 -20.17 -34.18 29.50
N CYS A 302 -20.70 -32.98 29.74
CA CYS A 302 -21.14 -32.52 31.06
C CYS A 302 -22.65 -32.35 31.17
N ARG A 303 -23.39 -32.66 30.09
CA ARG A 303 -24.84 -32.88 30.13
C ARG A 303 -25.08 -34.33 30.53
#